data_AF-F3UZW9-F1
#
_entry.id   AF-F3UZW9-F1
#
_cell.length_a   1.000
_cell.length_b   1.000
_cell.length_c   1.000
_cell.angle_alpha   90.00
_cell.angle_beta   90.00
_cell.angle_gamma   90.00
#
_symmetry.space_group_name_H-M   'P 1'
#
loop_
_entity.id
_entity.type
_entity.pdbx_description
1 polymer ?
#
loop_
_entity_poly.entity_id
_entity_poly.type
_entity_poly.pdbx_seq_one_letter_code
_entity_poly.pdbx_strand_id
1 'polypeptide(L)'
;MKEIVEETLATYFTTFAPDGVLKPDEEFFKLSRKAAIHELQKDLKEQEELELELAEDTTETIAYLQSINDAEYEQLKDNYR
;
A
#
# COMPACT_ATOMS: atom_id res chain seq x y z
N MET A 1 6.59 -1.69 12.48
CA MET A 1 5.81 -2.27 11.38
C MET A 1 6.45 -3.60 11.03
N LYS A 2 5.70 -4.58 10.52
CA LYS A 2 6.34 -5.80 9.98
C LYS A 2 7.03 -5.45 8.66
N GLU A 3 8.14 -6.11 8.36
CA GLU A 3 8.91 -5.90 7.12
C GLU A 3 8.03 -6.07 5.88
N ILE A 4 7.21 -7.12 5.84
CA ILE A 4 6.32 -7.40 4.71
C ILE A 4 5.26 -6.30 4.44
N VAL A 5 4.82 -5.63 5.50
CA VAL A 5 3.89 -4.52 5.40
C VAL A 5 4.61 -3.29 4.85
N GLU A 6 5.86 -3.07 5.26
CA GLU A 6 6.68 -1.97 4.72
C GLU A 6 7.01 -2.19 3.23
N GLU A 7 7.38 -3.42 2.86
CA GLU A 7 7.66 -3.78 1.46
C GLU A 7 6.42 -3.64 0.58
N THR A 8 5.27 -4.14 1.03
CA THR A 8 4.01 -4.02 0.29
C THR A 8 3.60 -2.55 0.16
N LEU A 9 3.66 -1.77 1.24
CA LEU A 9 3.34 -0.34 1.15
C LEU A 9 4.29 0.41 0.21
N ALA A 10 5.58 0.04 0.15
CA ALA A 10 6.51 0.63 -0.79
C ALA A 10 6.08 0.42 -2.26
N THR A 11 5.54 -0.75 -2.62
CA THR A 11 5.06 -1.00 -3.99
C THR A 11 3.81 -0.19 -4.35
N TYR A 12 3.01 0.20 -3.37
CA TYR A 12 1.83 1.05 -3.55
C TYR A 12 2.14 2.55 -3.54
N PHE A 13 3.06 2.99 -2.68
CA PHE A 13 3.40 4.40 -2.54
C PHE A 13 4.46 4.88 -3.53
N THR A 14 5.08 3.98 -4.28
CA THR A 14 6.14 4.34 -5.22
C THR A 14 5.94 3.74 -6.59
N THR A 15 6.41 4.46 -7.61
CA THR A 15 6.35 4.06 -9.00
C THR A 15 7.64 4.44 -9.72
N PHE A 16 7.97 3.73 -10.79
CA PHE A 16 9.13 4.06 -11.61
C PHE A 16 8.77 5.14 -12.62
N ALA A 17 9.48 6.27 -12.56
CA ALA A 17 9.40 7.27 -13.60
C ALA A 17 10.09 6.80 -14.90
N PRO A 18 9.84 7.45 -16.05
CA PRO A 18 10.41 7.05 -17.34
C PRO A 18 11.96 7.05 -17.39
N ASP A 19 12.59 7.77 -16.47
CA ASP A 19 14.05 7.82 -16.28
C ASP A 19 14.58 6.64 -15.43
N GLY A 20 13.71 5.72 -15.00
CA GLY A 20 14.03 4.59 -14.14
C GLY A 20 14.20 4.94 -12.67
N VAL A 21 13.95 6.18 -12.27
CA VAL A 21 14.05 6.62 -10.88
C VAL A 21 12.73 6.32 -10.16
N LEU A 22 12.84 5.72 -8.97
CA LEU A 22 11.70 5.52 -8.09
C LEU A 22 11.20 6.86 -7.55
N LYS A 23 9.90 7.13 -7.69
CA LYS A 23 9.24 8.37 -7.23
C LYS A 23 7.93 8.02 -6.53
N PRO A 24 7.38 8.91 -5.69
CA PRO A 24 6.07 8.68 -5.09
C PRO A 24 4.99 8.46 -6.16
N ASP A 25 4.10 7.51 -5.93
CA ASP A 25 2.87 7.35 -6.71
C ASP A 25 1.88 8.44 -6.27
N GLU A 26 1.84 9.53 -7.03
CA GLU A 26 1.01 10.71 -6.76
C GLU A 26 -0.51 10.41 -6.72
N GLU A 27 -0.98 9.33 -7.35
CA GLU A 27 -2.39 8.94 -7.30
C GLU A 27 -2.68 8.24 -5.97
N PHE A 28 -1.84 7.27 -5.60
CA PHE A 28 -1.98 6.55 -4.34
C PHE A 28 -1.74 7.45 -3.12
N PHE A 29 -0.78 8.38 -3.20
CA PHE A 29 -0.43 9.31 -2.11
C PHE A 29 -1.60 10.21 -1.69
N LYS A 30 -2.50 10.53 -2.62
CA LYS A 30 -3.69 11.36 -2.39
C LYS A 30 -4.82 10.61 -1.70
N LEU A 31 -4.75 9.28 -1.65
CA LEU A 31 -5.79 8.48 -1.04
C LEU A 31 -5.84 8.74 0.47
N SER A 32 -7.06 8.86 1.00
CA SER A 32 -7.30 8.71 2.43
C SER A 32 -7.01 7.26 2.85
N ARG A 33 -6.78 7.03 4.15
CA ARG A 33 -6.58 5.67 4.69
C ARG A 33 -7.65 4.68 4.25
N LYS A 34 -8.92 5.09 4.30
CA LYS A 34 -10.05 4.25 3.87
C LYS A 34 -10.05 3.96 2.37
N ALA A 35 -9.66 4.95 1.56
CA ALA A 35 -9.58 4.77 0.11
C ALA A 35 -8.39 3.87 -0.27
N ALA A 36 -7.25 4.01 0.39
CA ALA A 36 -6.10 3.11 0.21
C ALA A 36 -6.45 1.66 0.58
N ILE A 37 -7.09 1.44 1.74
CA ILE A 37 -7.61 0.11 2.11
C ILE A 37 -8.53 -0.46 1.04
N HIS A 38 -9.42 0.36 0.47
CA HIS A 38 -10.34 -0.07 -0.56
C HIS A 38 -9.63 -0.46 -1.88
N GLU A 39 -8.59 0.27 -2.29
CA GLU A 39 -7.77 -0.13 -3.44
C GLU A 39 -7.04 -1.44 -3.16
N LEU A 40 -6.38 -1.59 -1.99
CA LEU A 40 -5.74 -2.86 -1.61
C LEU A 40 -6.73 -4.03 -1.57
N GLN A 41 -7.99 -3.80 -1.18
CA GLN A 41 -9.03 -4.84 -1.19
C GLN A 41 -9.44 -5.28 -2.60
N LYS A 42 -9.38 -4.39 -3.59
CA LYS A 42 -9.61 -4.78 -5.00
C LYS A 42 -8.47 -5.67 -5.47
N ASP A 43 -7.23 -5.25 -5.22
CA ASP A 43 -6.04 -5.98 -5.62
C ASP A 43 -5.97 -7.33 -4.91
N LEU A 44 -6.28 -7.38 -3.62
CA LEU A 44 -6.36 -8.64 -2.86
C LEU A 44 -7.32 -9.62 -3.52
N LYS A 45 -8.50 -9.15 -3.94
CA LYS A 45 -9.48 -10.01 -4.60
C LYS A 45 -8.92 -10.58 -5.91
N GLU A 46 -8.23 -9.76 -6.71
CA GLU A 46 -7.59 -10.23 -7.95
C GLU A 46 -6.44 -11.21 -7.65
N GLN A 47 -5.66 -10.97 -6.61
CA GLN A 47 -4.58 -11.86 -6.15
C GLN A 47 -5.13 -13.21 -5.67
N GLU A 48 -6.22 -13.22 -4.91
CA GLU A 48 -6.90 -14.45 -4.47
C GLU A 48 -7.48 -15.23 -5.65
N GLU A 49 -8.12 -14.56 -6.61
CA GLU A 49 -8.67 -15.20 -7.82
C GLU A 49 -7.58 -15.84 -8.69
N LEU A 50 -6.36 -15.30 -8.64
CA LEU A 50 -5.19 -15.79 -9.36
C LEU A 50 -4.27 -16.70 -8.52
N GLU A 51 -4.65 -16.99 -7.26
CA GLU A 51 -3.86 -17.78 -6.30
C GLU A 51 -2.42 -17.25 -6.12
N LEU A 52 -2.24 -15.93 -6.11
CA LEU A 52 -0.94 -15.29 -5.94
C LEU A 52 -0.49 -15.32 -4.47
N GLU A 53 0.79 -15.62 -4.24
CA GLU A 53 1.40 -15.62 -2.90
C GLU A 53 1.29 -14.25 -2.20
N LEU A 54 1.25 -13.17 -2.98
CA LEU A 54 1.11 -11.79 -2.50
C LEU A 54 -0.22 -11.52 -1.76
N ALA A 55 -1.23 -12.38 -1.89
CA ALA A 55 -2.52 -12.20 -1.21
C ALA A 55 -2.38 -12.16 0.32
N GLU A 56 -1.45 -12.94 0.90
CA GLU A 56 -1.20 -12.94 2.35
C GLU A 56 -0.60 -11.60 2.79
N ASP A 57 0.39 -11.11 2.05
CA ASP A 57 1.10 -9.85 2.33
C ASP A 57 0.15 -8.63 2.24
N THR A 58 -0.71 -8.61 1.21
CA THR A 58 -1.74 -7.59 1.04
C THR A 58 -2.76 -7.65 2.19
N THR A 59 -3.14 -8.84 2.64
CA THR A 59 -4.04 -9.03 3.79
C THR A 59 -3.43 -8.47 5.07
N GLU A 60 -2.15 -8.76 5.34
CA GLU A 60 -1.45 -8.21 6.50
C GLU A 60 -1.36 -6.67 6.44
N THR A 61 -1.12 -6.14 5.25
CA THR A 61 -1.03 -4.69 5.01
C THR A 61 -2.36 -3.99 5.24
N ILE A 62 -3.46 -4.56 4.75
CA ILE A 62 -4.82 -4.07 5.02
C ILE A 62 -5.08 -4.07 6.53
N ALA A 63 -4.75 -5.17 7.23
CA ALA A 63 -4.96 -5.27 8.67
C ALA A 63 -4.15 -4.20 9.44
N TYR A 64 -2.91 -3.93 9.02
CA TYR A 64 -2.11 -2.84 9.58
C TYR A 64 -2.77 -1.47 9.35
N LEU A 65 -3.18 -1.15 8.12
CA LEU A 65 -3.85 0.12 7.81
C LEU A 65 -5.19 0.27 8.55
N GLN A 66 -5.88 -0.83 8.84
CA GLN A 66 -7.10 -0.81 9.66
C GLN A 66 -6.81 -0.53 11.13
N SER A 67 -5.63 -0.94 11.64
CA SER A 67 -5.23 -0.77 13.04
C SER A 67 -4.80 0.66 13.41
N ILE A 68 -4.37 1.45 12.42
CA ILE A 68 -3.96 2.84 12.60
C ILE A 68 -5.11 3.82 12.28
N ASN A 69 -5.03 5.03 12.82
CA ASN A 69 -5.97 6.10 12.53
C ASN A 69 -5.53 6.97 11.33
N ASP A 70 -6.38 7.89 10.92
CA ASP A 70 -6.13 8.72 9.73
C ASP A 70 -4.92 9.65 9.91
N ALA A 71 -4.64 10.15 11.12
CA ALA A 71 -3.47 11.00 11.38
C ALA A 71 -2.16 10.19 11.36
N GLU A 72 -2.17 8.98 11.93
CA GLU A 72 -1.04 8.04 11.85
C GLU A 72 -0.76 7.62 10.41
N TYR A 73 -1.80 7.46 9.59
CA TYR A 73 -1.66 7.16 8.17
C TYR A 73 -1.03 8.32 7.38
N GLU A 74 -1.41 9.58 7.67
CA GLU A 74 -0.74 10.72 7.04
C GLU A 74 0.75 10.81 7.45
N GLN A 75 1.09 10.48 8.70
CA GLN A 75 2.49 10.40 9.13
C GLN A 75 3.24 9.24 8.45
N LEU A 76 2.57 8.11 8.24
CA LEU A 76 3.14 6.95 7.54
C LEU A 76 3.57 7.31 6.11
N LYS A 77 2.79 8.14 5.40
CA LYS A 77 3.12 8.57 4.04
C LYS A 77 4.47 9.25 3.94
N ASP A 78 4.88 9.99 4.97
CA ASP A 78 6.15 10.72 4.95
C ASP A 78 7.38 9.79 4.85
N ASN A 79 7.24 8.49 5.13
CA ASN A 79 8.30 7.51 4.91
C ASN A 79 8.55 7.18 3.43
N TYR A 80 7.61 7.50 2.54
CA TYR A 80 7.62 7.14 1.12
C TYR A 80 7.67 8.37 0.19
N ARG A 81 8.01 9.53 0.74
CA ARG A 81 7.98 10.83 0.06
C ARG A 81 9.30 11.21 -0.59
#